data_AF-A0A7S1YCQ2-F1
#
_entry.id   AF-A0A7S1YCQ2-F1
#
_cell.length_a   1.000
_cell.length_b   1.000
_cell.length_c   1.000
_cell.angle_alpha   90.00
_cell.angle_beta   90.00
_cell.angle_gamma   90.00
#
_symmetry.space_group_name_H-M   'P 1'
#
loop_
_entity.id
_entity.type
_entity.pdbx_description
1 polymer ?
#
loop_
_entity_poly.entity_id
_entity_poly.type
_entity_poly.pdbx_seq_one_letter_code
_entity_poly.pdbx_strand_id
1 'polypeptide(L)'
;ITYRSLNDFNDRFEDDPAQVESYLRYKGAAFAKEYHPDSYRLLSEAADAHDVGRGHSRLADALDPVAANMETLIVGTREDVIIPYAEQVSLHGMLTALGGTSHLATHSSSAGHDAFFTDDGYFGPLLRKFLTNSGLSYDCAKK
;
A
#
# COMPACT_ATOMS: atom_id res chain seq x y z
N ILE A 1 -4.43 -10.14 13.55
CA ILE A 1 -4.79 -9.61 12.21
C ILE A 1 -3.49 -9.50 11.45
N THR A 2 -3.43 -10.04 10.24
CA THR A 2 -2.23 -10.14 9.41
C THR A 2 -2.67 -9.81 8.00
N TYR A 3 -1.87 -9.00 7.30
CA TYR A 3 -2.20 -8.48 5.98
C TYR A 3 -1.26 -9.05 4.91
N ARG A 4 -0.69 -10.21 5.22
CA ARG A 4 0.28 -10.93 4.39
C ARG A 4 -0.41 -11.75 3.32
N SER A 5 0.31 -11.98 2.24
CA SER A 5 -0.18 -12.82 1.14
C SER A 5 -0.31 -14.29 1.56
N LEU A 6 -1.13 -15.04 0.82
CA LEU A 6 -1.22 -16.51 0.97
C LEU A 6 0.13 -17.20 0.75
N ASN A 7 0.97 -16.66 -0.14
CA ASN A 7 2.29 -17.23 -0.42
C ASN A 7 3.20 -17.14 0.81
N ASP A 8 3.25 -15.99 1.50
CA ASP A 8 4.02 -15.87 2.76
C ASP A 8 3.52 -16.85 3.83
N PHE A 9 2.20 -17.06 3.92
CA PHE A 9 1.63 -18.04 4.84
C PHE A 9 2.03 -19.46 4.49
N ASN A 10 1.95 -19.84 3.22
CA ASN A 10 2.34 -21.17 2.77
C ASN A 10 3.83 -21.40 3.04
N ASP A 11 4.70 -20.47 2.64
CA ASP A 11 6.15 -20.60 2.83
C ASP A 11 6.54 -20.76 4.32
N ARG A 12 5.81 -20.10 5.23
CA ARG A 12 6.13 -20.10 6.67
C ARG A 12 5.57 -21.30 7.43
N PHE A 13 4.48 -21.88 6.96
CA PHE A 13 3.75 -22.94 7.65
C PHE A 13 3.61 -24.22 6.82
N GLU A 14 4.36 -24.35 5.71
CA GLU A 14 4.34 -25.52 4.83
C GLU A 14 4.50 -26.83 5.61
N ASP A 15 5.49 -26.86 6.50
CA ASP A 15 5.82 -28.04 7.30
C ASP A 15 4.84 -28.31 8.46
N ASP A 16 4.05 -27.31 8.87
CA ASP A 16 3.07 -27.44 9.96
C ASP A 16 1.89 -26.47 9.82
N PRO A 17 0.91 -26.78 8.94
CA PRO A 17 -0.24 -25.92 8.72
C PRO A 17 -1.12 -25.74 9.97
N ALA A 18 -1.05 -26.65 10.95
CA ALA A 18 -1.80 -26.55 12.19
C ALA A 18 -1.29 -25.38 13.07
N GLN A 19 -0.05 -24.91 12.88
CA GLN A 19 0.48 -23.75 13.59
C GLN A 19 -0.10 -22.41 13.13
N VAL A 20 -0.72 -22.35 11.94
CA VAL A 20 -1.36 -21.12 11.44
C VAL A 20 -2.38 -20.60 12.45
N GLU A 21 -3.25 -21.47 12.98
CA GLU A 21 -4.26 -21.06 13.96
C GLU A 21 -3.63 -20.51 15.24
N SER A 22 -2.62 -21.20 15.78
CA SER A 22 -1.90 -20.78 16.97
C SER A 22 -1.22 -19.43 16.78
N TYR A 23 -0.59 -19.21 15.61
CA TYR A 23 0.00 -17.93 15.24
C TYR A 23 -1.03 -16.80 15.18
N LEU A 24 -2.16 -17.04 14.51
CA LEU A 24 -3.22 -16.04 14.39
C LEU A 24 -3.84 -15.69 15.75
N ARG A 25 -4.05 -16.69 16.62
CA ARG A 25 -4.53 -16.48 18.00
C ARG A 25 -3.53 -15.65 18.81
N TYR A 26 -2.24 -15.98 18.74
CA TYR A 26 -1.19 -15.21 19.42
C TYR A 26 -1.15 -13.76 18.94
N LYS A 27 -1.12 -13.53 17.62
CA LYS A 27 -1.14 -12.19 17.03
C LYS A 27 -2.41 -11.41 17.37
N GLY A 28 -3.57 -12.07 17.38
CA GLY A 28 -4.85 -11.47 17.77
C GLY A 28 -4.87 -11.05 19.25
N ALA A 29 -4.40 -11.93 20.14
CA ALA A 29 -4.31 -11.63 21.57
C ALA A 29 -3.32 -10.51 21.88
N ALA A 30 -2.21 -10.41 21.15
CA ALA A 30 -1.27 -9.31 21.27
C ALA A 30 -1.92 -7.97 20.86
N PHE A 31 -2.58 -7.95 19.70
CA PHE A 31 -3.27 -6.76 19.20
C PHE A 31 -4.36 -6.27 20.17
N ALA A 32 -5.18 -7.19 20.70
CA ALA A 32 -6.27 -6.86 21.63
C ALA A 32 -5.78 -6.27 22.97
N LYS A 33 -4.50 -6.44 23.33
CA LYS A 33 -3.91 -5.81 24.53
C LYS A 33 -3.48 -4.37 24.28
N GLU A 34 -3.16 -4.02 23.04
CA GLU A 34 -2.59 -2.71 22.69
C GLU A 34 -3.64 -1.75 22.10
N TYR A 35 -4.71 -2.26 21.48
CA TYR A 35 -5.71 -1.45 20.81
C TYR A 35 -7.07 -1.45 21.51
N HIS A 36 -7.64 -0.26 21.65
CA HIS A 36 -9.01 -0.10 22.14
C HIS A 36 -10.02 -0.47 21.04
N PRO A 37 -11.07 -1.26 21.35
CA PRO A 37 -12.03 -1.74 20.36
C PRO A 37 -12.76 -0.59 19.63
N ASP A 38 -13.15 0.47 20.33
CA ASP A 38 -13.82 1.62 19.70
C ASP A 38 -12.91 2.35 18.70
N SER A 39 -11.62 2.47 19.01
CA SER A 39 -10.65 3.08 18.08
C SER A 39 -10.48 2.22 16.83
N TYR A 40 -10.41 0.89 16.99
CA TYR A 40 -10.32 -0.02 15.86
C TYR A 40 -11.56 0.07 14.96
N ARG A 41 -12.77 0.06 15.55
CA ARG A 41 -14.03 0.22 14.82
C ARG A 41 -14.05 1.52 14.02
N LEU A 42 -13.74 2.64 14.67
CA LEU A 42 -13.77 3.95 14.01
C LEU A 42 -12.76 4.06 12.87
N LEU A 43 -11.54 3.53 13.04
CA LEU A 43 -10.53 3.53 11.97
C LEU A 43 -10.93 2.60 10.82
N SER A 44 -11.54 1.45 11.11
CA SER A 44 -12.06 0.54 10.08
C SER A 44 -13.18 1.20 9.28
N GLU A 45 -14.15 1.83 9.95
CA GLU A 45 -15.23 2.57 9.30
C GLU A 45 -14.71 3.73 8.46
N ALA A 46 -13.66 4.42 8.93
CA ALA A 46 -13.02 5.50 8.17
C ALA A 46 -12.29 4.98 6.92
N ALA A 47 -11.65 3.81 7.01
CA ALA A 47 -11.02 3.16 5.86
C ALA A 47 -12.06 2.73 4.82
N ASP A 48 -13.15 2.08 5.26
CA ASP A 48 -14.25 1.66 4.38
C ASP A 48 -14.97 2.85 3.72
N ALA A 49 -15.08 3.97 4.44
CA ALA A 49 -15.68 5.20 3.94
C ALA A 49 -14.72 6.07 3.10
N HIS A 50 -13.49 5.63 2.84
CA HIS A 50 -12.54 6.43 2.07
C HIS A 50 -13.03 6.64 0.64
N ASP A 51 -13.22 7.90 0.27
CA ASP A 51 -13.63 8.32 -1.08
C ASP A 51 -13.05 9.70 -1.35
N VAL A 52 -12.00 9.75 -2.18
CA VAL A 52 -11.34 11.01 -2.56
C VAL A 52 -12.22 11.87 -3.48
N GLY A 53 -13.20 11.30 -4.16
CA GLY A 53 -14.15 12.02 -5.02
C GLY A 53 -15.32 12.65 -4.26
N ARG A 54 -15.42 12.42 -2.94
CA ARG A 54 -16.55 12.85 -2.12
C ARG A 54 -16.78 14.36 -2.24
N GLY A 55 -18.01 14.73 -2.61
CA GLY A 55 -18.41 16.13 -2.78
C GLY A 55 -18.08 16.72 -4.16
N HIS A 56 -17.47 15.95 -5.06
CA HIS A 56 -17.22 16.33 -6.44
C HIS A 56 -18.13 15.57 -7.40
N SER A 57 -18.51 16.22 -8.51
CA SER A 57 -19.32 15.58 -9.56
C SER A 57 -18.51 14.54 -10.35
N ARG A 58 -17.19 14.69 -10.41
CA ARG A 58 -16.27 13.77 -11.08
C ARG A 58 -15.02 13.59 -10.22
N LEU A 59 -14.49 12.38 -10.19
CA LEU A 59 -13.22 12.09 -9.51
C LEU A 59 -12.06 12.96 -10.02
N ALA A 60 -12.05 13.27 -11.32
CA ALA A 60 -11.08 14.17 -11.92
C ALA A 60 -11.04 15.56 -11.23
N ASP A 61 -12.21 16.10 -10.86
CA ASP A 61 -12.30 17.42 -10.21
C ASP A 61 -11.70 17.41 -8.80
N ALA A 62 -11.69 16.25 -8.14
CA ALA A 62 -11.06 16.08 -6.83
C ALA A 62 -9.54 15.87 -6.93
N LEU A 63 -9.06 15.28 -8.02
CA LEU A 63 -7.64 15.02 -8.25
C LEU A 63 -6.89 16.19 -8.90
N ASP A 64 -7.60 17.09 -9.58
CA ASP A 64 -7.03 18.26 -10.29
C ASP A 64 -6.11 19.13 -9.40
N PRO A 65 -6.47 19.47 -8.13
CA PRO A 65 -5.58 20.24 -7.27
C PRO A 65 -4.27 19.52 -6.95
N VAL A 66 -4.29 18.19 -6.83
CA VAL A 66 -3.08 17.39 -6.59
C VAL A 66 -2.22 17.38 -7.86
N ALA A 67 -2.83 17.08 -9.01
CA ALA A 67 -2.13 17.03 -10.29
C ALA A 67 -1.48 18.38 -10.64
N ALA A 68 -2.17 19.51 -10.39
CA ALA A 68 -1.68 20.83 -10.74
C ALA A 68 -0.54 21.35 -9.83
N ASN A 69 -0.49 20.90 -8.57
CA ASN A 69 0.36 21.54 -7.55
C ASN A 69 1.41 20.61 -6.91
N MET A 70 1.34 19.30 -7.14
CA MET A 70 2.18 18.33 -6.45
C MET A 70 2.86 17.36 -7.41
N GLU A 71 4.15 17.13 -7.18
CA GLU A 71 4.81 15.94 -7.70
C GLU A 71 4.40 14.73 -6.83
N THR A 72 3.97 13.63 -7.44
CA THR A 72 3.38 12.49 -6.73
C THR A 72 4.10 11.19 -7.06
N LEU A 73 4.67 10.52 -6.05
CA LEU A 73 5.15 9.15 -6.15
C LEU A 73 4.06 8.18 -5.67
N ILE A 74 3.68 7.25 -6.54
CA ILE A 74 2.80 6.11 -6.22
C ILE A 74 3.66 4.86 -6.22
N VAL A 75 3.58 4.09 -5.14
CA VAL A 75 4.27 2.80 -5.02
C VAL A 75 3.22 1.73 -4.80
N GLY A 76 3.24 0.69 -5.63
CA GLY A 76 2.32 -0.44 -5.51
C GLY A 76 3.05 -1.77 -5.47
N THR A 77 2.64 -2.66 -4.57
CA THR A 77 3.15 -4.03 -4.47
C THR A 77 2.28 -4.97 -5.28
N ARG A 78 2.87 -5.80 -6.15
CA ARG A 78 2.10 -6.69 -7.05
C ARG A 78 1.25 -7.72 -6.33
N GLU A 79 1.73 -8.21 -5.19
CA GLU A 79 1.10 -9.25 -4.39
C GLU A 79 0.22 -8.67 -3.27
N ASP A 80 -0.04 -7.34 -3.26
CA ASP A 80 -1.01 -6.74 -2.35
C ASP A 80 -2.44 -7.15 -2.74
N VAL A 81 -3.12 -7.79 -1.78
CA VAL A 81 -4.50 -8.28 -1.93
C VAL A 81 -5.54 -7.35 -1.31
N ILE A 82 -5.10 -6.37 -0.53
CA ILE A 82 -5.97 -5.41 0.18
C ILE A 82 -6.15 -4.17 -0.69
N ILE A 83 -5.04 -3.66 -1.23
CA ILE A 83 -4.97 -2.49 -2.09
C ILE A 83 -4.29 -2.93 -3.40
N PRO A 84 -5.05 -3.45 -4.38
CA PRO A 84 -4.48 -4.10 -5.55
C PRO A 84 -3.68 -3.14 -6.43
N TYR A 85 -2.53 -3.61 -6.94
CA TYR A 85 -1.64 -2.84 -7.83
C TYR A 85 -2.34 -2.13 -9.01
N ALA A 86 -3.41 -2.73 -9.54
CA ALA A 86 -4.21 -2.13 -10.61
C ALA A 86 -4.80 -0.76 -10.22
N GLU A 87 -5.19 -0.57 -8.96
CA GLU A 87 -5.71 0.71 -8.46
C GLU A 87 -4.62 1.78 -8.43
N GLN A 88 -3.36 1.42 -8.12
CA GLN A 88 -2.22 2.34 -8.17
C GLN A 88 -1.92 2.75 -9.62
N VAL A 89 -2.01 1.82 -10.57
CA VAL A 89 -1.88 2.11 -12.01
C VAL A 89 -2.99 3.06 -12.46
N SER A 90 -4.24 2.83 -12.04
CA SER A 90 -5.36 3.71 -12.36
C SER A 90 -5.18 5.11 -11.77
N LEU A 91 -4.75 5.24 -10.51
CA LEU A 91 -4.49 6.54 -9.88
C LEU A 91 -3.37 7.31 -10.59
N HIS A 92 -2.27 6.64 -10.92
CA HIS A 92 -1.19 7.22 -11.72
C HIS A 92 -1.69 7.70 -13.09
N GLY A 93 -2.49 6.89 -13.77
CA GLY A 93 -3.10 7.23 -15.05
C GLY A 93 -4.01 8.46 -14.97
N MET A 94 -4.80 8.59 -13.89
CA MET A 94 -5.66 9.76 -13.69
C MET A 94 -4.85 11.04 -13.44
N LEU A 95 -3.83 10.99 -12.59
CA LEU A 95 -2.99 12.17 -12.29
C LEU A 95 -2.21 12.63 -13.53
N THR A 96 -1.66 11.70 -14.31
CA THR A 96 -0.95 12.00 -15.56
C THR A 96 -1.88 12.54 -16.65
N ALA A 97 -3.10 12.01 -16.77
CA ALA A 97 -4.10 12.50 -17.72
C ALA A 97 -4.55 13.94 -17.41
N LEU A 98 -4.48 14.37 -16.15
CA LEU A 98 -4.71 15.74 -15.71
C LEU A 98 -3.49 16.66 -15.90
N GLY A 99 -2.38 16.15 -16.46
CA GLY A 99 -1.15 16.90 -16.68
C GLY A 99 -0.23 16.99 -15.47
N GLY A 100 -0.51 16.25 -14.39
CA GLY A 100 0.33 16.24 -13.19
C GLY A 100 1.62 15.44 -13.35
N THR A 101 2.64 15.81 -12.57
CA THR A 101 3.90 15.05 -12.51
C THR A 101 3.74 13.89 -11.52
N SER A 102 3.41 12.71 -12.03
CA SER A 102 3.25 11.49 -11.24
C SER A 102 4.25 10.42 -11.68
N HIS A 103 4.81 9.70 -10.71
CA HIS A 103 5.70 8.56 -10.91
C HIS A 103 5.06 7.31 -10.32
N LEU A 104 5.15 6.18 -11.04
CA LEU A 104 4.69 4.89 -10.56
C LEU A 104 5.88 3.96 -10.37
N ALA A 105 6.09 3.50 -9.14
CA ALA A 105 7.08 2.48 -8.80
C ALA A 105 6.37 1.15 -8.50
N THR A 106 6.86 0.07 -9.08
CA THR A 106 6.37 -1.28 -8.81
C THR A 106 7.31 -2.00 -7.84
N HIS A 107 6.72 -2.58 -6.80
CA HIS A 107 7.38 -3.50 -5.88
C HIS A 107 6.82 -4.91 -6.06
N SER A 108 7.64 -5.93 -5.78
CA SER A 108 7.20 -7.32 -5.74
C SER A 108 7.77 -7.96 -4.48
N SER A 109 6.89 -8.52 -3.67
CA SER A 109 7.22 -9.09 -2.36
C SER A 109 6.15 -10.08 -1.92
N SER A 110 6.57 -11.24 -1.43
CA SER A 110 5.66 -12.22 -0.83
C SER A 110 4.95 -11.66 0.41
N ALA A 111 5.47 -10.62 1.06
CA ALA A 111 4.81 -9.96 2.18
C ALA A 111 3.49 -9.25 1.78
N GLY A 112 3.25 -8.98 0.49
CA GLY A 112 2.04 -8.33 0.00
C GLY A 112 1.90 -6.91 0.58
N HIS A 113 0.77 -6.60 1.21
CA HIS A 113 0.52 -5.28 1.81
C HIS A 113 1.57 -4.91 2.87
N ASP A 114 2.00 -5.89 3.67
CA ASP A 114 2.99 -5.68 4.74
C ASP A 114 4.38 -5.30 4.20
N ALA A 115 4.63 -5.44 2.89
CA ALA A 115 5.92 -5.16 2.28
C ALA A 115 6.40 -3.72 2.53
N PHE A 116 5.49 -2.75 2.65
CA PHE A 116 5.86 -1.37 2.93
C PHE A 116 6.49 -1.19 4.33
N PHE A 117 6.17 -2.08 5.28
CA PHE A 117 6.78 -2.10 6.61
C PHE A 117 8.04 -2.97 6.67
N THR A 118 8.11 -4.04 5.87
CA THR A 118 9.18 -5.05 6.00
C THR A 118 10.35 -4.85 5.05
N ASP A 119 10.14 -4.18 3.91
CA ASP A 119 11.11 -4.15 2.81
C ASP A 119 11.81 -2.79 2.73
N ASP A 120 12.39 -2.38 3.86
CA ASP A 120 13.08 -1.09 4.04
C ASP A 120 14.20 -0.84 3.02
N GLY A 121 14.89 -1.92 2.59
CA GLY A 121 15.90 -1.89 1.54
C GLY A 121 15.38 -1.45 0.16
N TYR A 122 14.08 -1.57 -0.10
CA TYR A 122 13.43 -1.05 -1.30
C TYR A 122 12.83 0.34 -1.05
N PHE A 123 11.95 0.47 -0.04
CA PHE A 123 11.18 1.70 0.19
C PHE A 123 12.05 2.86 0.66
N GLY A 124 13.04 2.63 1.52
CA GLY A 124 13.90 3.68 2.07
C GLY A 124 14.69 4.43 0.99
N PRO A 125 15.47 3.74 0.13
CA PRO A 125 16.18 4.39 -0.99
C PRO A 125 15.25 5.07 -1.99
N LEU A 126 14.09 4.47 -2.30
CA LEU A 126 13.11 5.03 -3.22
C LEU A 126 12.53 6.36 -2.70
N LEU A 127 12.09 6.39 -1.44
CA LEU A 127 11.57 7.60 -0.81
C LEU A 127 12.64 8.68 -0.69
N ARG A 128 13.87 8.31 -0.30
CA ARG A 128 14.99 9.26 -0.25
C ARG A 128 15.19 9.93 -1.61
N LYS A 129 15.25 9.14 -2.67
CA LYS A 129 15.45 9.63 -4.04
C LYS A 129 14.37 10.61 -4.47
N PHE A 130 13.10 10.30 -4.19
CA PHE A 130 11.97 11.16 -4.49
C PHE A 130 12.03 12.48 -3.71
N LEU A 131 12.26 12.40 -2.39
CA LEU A 131 12.28 13.58 -1.52
C LEU A 131 13.51 14.49 -1.75
N THR A 132 14.63 13.97 -2.23
CA THR A 132 15.84 14.75 -2.52
C THR A 132 15.94 15.22 -3.98
N ASN A 133 14.86 15.07 -4.76
CA ASN A 133 14.71 15.56 -6.14
C ASN A 133 15.92 15.22 -7.05
N SER A 134 16.43 14.00 -6.90
CA SER A 134 17.61 13.52 -7.61
C SER A 134 17.16 12.94 -8.95
N GLY A 135 17.01 13.79 -9.97
CA GLY A 135 16.39 13.54 -11.29
C GLY A 135 16.81 12.27 -12.07
N LEU A 136 16.45 11.10 -11.55
CA LEU A 136 16.74 9.77 -12.07
C LEU A 136 15.43 8.97 -12.19
N SER A 137 15.28 8.22 -13.28
CA SER A 137 14.09 7.40 -13.59
C SER A 137 13.64 6.49 -12.43
N TYR A 138 12.34 6.44 -12.16
CA TYR A 138 11.71 5.59 -11.14
C TYR A 138 11.40 4.17 -11.65
N ASP A 139 11.87 3.81 -12.85
CA ASP A 139 11.72 2.48 -13.41
C ASP A 139 12.51 1.42 -12.63
N CYS A 140 11.84 0.28 -12.46
CA CYS A 140 12.28 -0.90 -11.75
C CYS A 140 13.61 -1.43 -12.30
N ALA A 141 14.65 -1.44 -11.47
CA ALA A 141 15.81 -2.29 -11.71
C ALA A 141 15.34 -3.75 -11.72
N LYS A 142 15.40 -4.38 -12.89
CA LYS A 142 15.38 -5.84 -13.00
C LYS A 142 16.54 -6.38 -12.15
N LYS A 143 16.23 -7.22 -11.18
CA LYS A 143 17.12 -8.31 -10.76
C LYS A 143 16.39 -9.62 -11.00
#